data_AF-A0A510PMN2-F1
#
_entry.id   AF-A0A510PMN2-F1
#
_cell.length_a   1.000
_cell.length_b   1.000
_cell.length_c   1.000
_cell.angle_alpha   90.00
_cell.angle_beta   90.00
_cell.angle_gamma   90.00
#
_symmetry.space_group_name_H-M   'P 1'
#
loop_
_entity.id
_entity.type
_entity.pdbx_description
1 polymer ?
#
loop_
_entity_poly.entity_id
_entity_poly.type
_entity_poly.pdbx_seq_one_letter_code
_entity_poly.pdbx_strand_id
1 'polypeptide(L)' 'MEIISYTPQLRQAGFQLFDERPDQGYSLTDCISRIVMKQMGIDEILTHDRYFAQEG' A
#
# COMPACT_ATOMS: atom_id res chain seq x y z
N MET A 1 -17.53 2.50 -7.04
CA MET A 1 -16.16 2.19 -7.47
C MET A 1 -15.44 3.50 -7.69
N GLU A 2 -14.38 3.73 -6.93
CA GLU A 2 -13.53 4.92 -7.03
C GLU A 2 -12.18 4.50 -7.63
N ILE A 3 -11.59 5.35 -8.46
CA ILE A 3 -10.26 5.11 -9.04
C ILE A 3 -9.30 6.14 -8.46
N ILE A 4 -8.34 5.67 -7.68
CA ILE A 4 -7.29 6.51 -7.13
C ILE A 4 -6.18 6.65 -8.18
N SER A 5 -5.91 7.89 -8.59
CA SER A 5 -4.86 8.17 -9.57
C SER A 5 -3.47 8.03 -8.94
N TYR A 6 -2.53 7.51 -9.72
CA TYR A 6 -1.13 7.47 -9.31
C TYR A 6 -0.49 8.85 -9.40
N THR A 7 -0.23 9.47 -8.25
CA THR A 7 0.32 10.84 -8.15
C THR A 7 1.80 10.83 -7.75
N PRO A 8 2.56 11.91 -8.02
CA PRO A 8 3.93 12.06 -7.53
C PRO A 8 4.06 11.90 -6.01
N GLN A 9 3.06 12.34 -5.25
CA GLN A 9 3.03 12.25 -3.79
C GLN A 9 2.88 10.80 -3.33
N LEU A 10 1.94 10.05 -3.93
CA LEU A 10 1.76 8.63 -3.64
C LEU A 10 2.98 7.81 -4.07
N ARG A 11 3.59 8.15 -5.20
CA ARG A 11 4.84 7.56 -5.65
C ARG A 11 5.97 7.76 -4.62
N GLN A 12 6.17 8.99 -4.16
CA GLN A 12 7.25 9.30 -3.21
C GLN A 12 7.04 8.56 -1.89
N ALA A 13 5.83 8.61 -1.35
CA ALA A 13 5.50 7.90 -0.12
C ALA A 13 5.62 6.38 -0.29
N GLY A 14 5.20 5.84 -1.44
CA GLY A 14 5.33 4.43 -1.79
C GLY A 14 6.78 3.97 -1.83
N PHE A 15 7.67 4.74 -2.46
CA PHE A 15 9.11 4.45 -2.48
C PHE A 15 9.73 4.51 -1.10
N GLN A 16 9.35 5.50 -0.28
CA GLN A 16 9.85 5.58 1.09
C GLN A 16 9.48 4.33 1.89
N LEU A 17 8.21 3.91 1.84
CA LEU A 17 7.75 2.70 2.55
C LEU A 17 8.40 1.42 2.00
N PHE A 18 8.64 1.36 0.69
CA PHE A 18 9.32 0.23 0.05
C PHE A 18 10.78 0.10 0.53
N ASP A 19 11.49 1.23 0.63
CA ASP A 19 12.88 1.28 1.11
C ASP A 19 13.01 0.92 2.60
N GLU A 20 12.00 1.30 3.41
CA GLU A 20 11.96 0.99 4.84
C GLU A 20 11.70 -0.51 5.14
N ARG A 21 11.25 -1.31 4.17
CA ARG A 21 10.80 -2.70 4.39
C ARG A 21 11.35 -3.73 3.40
N PRO A 22 12.69 -3.83 3.26
CA PRO A 22 13.31 -4.76 2.32
C PRO A 22 12.99 -6.24 2.60
N ASP A 23 12.74 -6.60 3.86
CA ASP A 23 12.58 -7.99 4.29
C ASP A 23 11.13 -8.52 4.22
N GLN A 24 10.14 -7.67 3.92
CA GLN A 24 8.72 -8.06 3.95
C GLN A 24 8.17 -8.59 2.61
N GLY A 25 8.97 -8.55 1.54
CA GLY A 25 8.58 -9.08 0.23
C GLY A 25 7.47 -8.29 -0.47
N TYR A 26 7.20 -7.05 -0.03
CA TYR A 26 6.20 -6.18 -0.64
C TYR A 26 6.68 -5.68 -2.00
N SER A 27 5.76 -5.53 -2.95
CA SER A 27 5.98 -4.74 -4.16
C SER A 27 5.73 -3.26 -3.88
N LEU A 28 6.23 -2.39 -4.76
CA LEU A 28 5.91 -0.95 -4.70
C LEU A 28 4.39 -0.69 -4.74
N THR A 29 3.64 -1.51 -5.50
CA THR A 29 2.17 -1.44 -5.58
C THR A 29 1.53 -1.73 -4.24
N ASP A 30 2.08 -2.66 -3.46
CA ASP A 30 1.56 -3.01 -2.13
C ASP A 30 1.77 -1.85 -1.15
N CYS A 31 2.96 -1.24 -1.20
CA CYS A 31 3.27 -0.05 -0.40
C CYS A 31 2.31 1.11 -0.71
N ILE A 32 2.05 1.39 -1.99
CA ILE A 32 1.11 2.44 -2.40
C ILE A 32 -0.31 2.11 -1.95
N SER A 33 -0.75 0.86 -2.11
CA SER A 33 -2.08 0.40 -1.67
C SER A 33 -2.27 0.61 -0.17
N ARG A 34 -1.27 0.27 0.66
CA ARG A 34 -1.30 0.51 2.11
C ARG A 34 -1.40 1.98 2.48
N ILE A 35 -0.66 2.85 1.78
CA ILE A 35 -0.73 4.30 2.01
C ILE A 35 -2.14 4.82 1.73
N VAL A 36 -2.73 4.42 0.60
CA VAL A 36 -4.10 4.81 0.23
C VAL A 36 -5.11 4.29 1.25
N MET A 37 -5.00 3.01 1.65
CA MET A 37 -5.86 2.42 2.69
C MET A 37 -5.81 3.24 3.98
N LYS A 38 -4.61 3.57 4.48
CA LYS A 38 -4.43 4.38 5.68
C LYS A 38 -4.99 5.80 5.55
N GLN A 39 -4.79 6.44 4.39
CA GLN A 39 -5.30 7.79 4.14
C GLN A 39 -6.83 7.84 4.06
N MET A 40 -7.45 6.77 3.58
CA MET A 40 -8.90 6.67 3.37
C MET A 40 -9.64 5.98 4.52
N GLY A 41 -8.93 5.43 5.52
CA GLY A 41 -9.54 4.64 6.60
C GLY A 41 -10.18 3.35 6.11
N ILE A 42 -9.51 2.66 5.17
CA ILE A 42 -9.96 1.37 4.64
C ILE A 42 -9.27 0.25 5.42
N ASP A 43 -10.04 -0.44 6.26
CA ASP A 43 -9.54 -1.51 7.12
C ASP A 43 -9.82 -2.92 6.56
N GLU A 44 -10.66 -3.01 5.52
CA GLU A 44 -10.99 -4.27 4.84
C GLU A 44 -10.49 -4.23 3.38
N ILE A 45 -9.82 -5.31 2.95
CA ILE A 45 -9.28 -5.44 1.60
C ILE A 45 -9.66 -6.77 0.97
N LEU A 46 -10.08 -6.72 -0.30
CA LEU A 46 -10.26 -7.89 -1.13
C LEU A 46 -8.99 -8.15 -1.93
N THR A 47 -8.17 -9.09 -1.48
CA THR A 47 -6.93 -9.48 -2.17
C THR A 47 -6.66 -10.96 -1.99
N HIS A 48 -5.94 -11.57 -2.94
CA HIS A 48 -5.37 -12.91 -2.78
C HIS A 48 -3.99 -12.88 -2.11
N ASP A 49 -3.45 -11.69 -1.86
CA ASP A 49 -2.14 -11.52 -1.23
C ASP A 49 -2.23 -11.54 0.30
N ARG A 50 -1.68 -12.61 0.88
CA ARG A 50 -1.59 -12.83 2.33
C ARG A 50 -0.81 -11.75 3.08
N TYR A 51 0.05 -11.00 2.41
CA TYR A 51 0.84 -9.95 3.06
C TYR A 51 -0.03 -8.83 3.65
N PHE A 52 -1.21 -8.59 3.09
CA PHE A 52 -2.17 -7.60 3.61
C PHE A 52 -2.92 -8.06 4.87
N ALA A 53 -2.95 -9.37 5.16
CA ALA A 53 -3.62 -9.89 6.35
C ALA A 53 -2.83 -9.69 7.66
N GLN A 54 -1.54 -9.31 7.56
CA GLN A 54 -0.64 -9.25 8.72
C GLN A 54 -0.57 -7.90 9.42
N GLU A 55 -1.28 -6.87 8.97
CA GLU A 55 -1.25 -5.54 9.61
C GLU A 55 -2.67 -4.98 9.85
N GLY A 56 -3.44 -5.73 10.64
CA GLY A 56 -4.63 -5.26 11.36
C GLY A 56 -4.34 -5.09 12.84
#